data_AF-A0A0M1HGC1-F1
#
_entry.id   AF-A0A0M1HGC1-F1
#
_cell.length_a   1.000
_cell.length_b   1.000
_cell.length_c   1.000
_cell.angle_alpha   90.00
_cell.angle_beta   90.00
_cell.angle_gamma   90.00
#
_symmetry.space_group_name_H-M   'P 1'
#
loop_
_entity.id
_entity.type
_entity.pdbx_description
1 polymer ?
#
loop_
_entity_poly.entity_id
_entity_poly.type
_entity_poly.pdbx_seq_one_letter_code
_entity_poly.pdbx_strand_id
1 'polypeptide(L)'
;MQIVKNIFISFVYMMIVSILIVIFYRIGIHKYVNITVSAIIFGLLTFFYFKTIVSSLLCHLFYYGMLFYLSQTLDVLMMLLISISTMIVMKIYLIGWSKFDTYIKENQIYRN
;
A
#
# COMPACT_ATOMS: atom_id res chain seq x y z
N MET A 1 2.95 0.21 -23.98
CA MET A 1 2.04 -0.57 -23.12
C MET A 1 2.30 -0.35 -21.62
N GLN A 2 2.24 0.88 -21.11
CA GLN A 2 2.43 1.11 -19.66
C GLN A 2 1.23 0.63 -18.83
N ILE A 3 0.02 0.71 -19.40
CA ILE A 3 -1.23 0.27 -18.75
C ILE A 3 -1.21 -1.25 -18.52
N VAL A 4 -0.86 -2.04 -19.53
CA VAL A 4 -0.78 -3.52 -19.43
C VAL A 4 0.25 -3.93 -18.37
N LYS A 5 1.42 -3.28 -18.33
CA LYS A 5 2.43 -3.52 -17.30
C LYS A 5 1.88 -3.25 -15.90
N ASN A 6 1.19 -2.13 -15.71
CA ASN A 6 0.60 -1.77 -14.41
C ASN A 6 -0.46 -2.78 -13.95
N ILE A 7 -1.30 -3.26 -14.87
CA ILE A 7 -2.29 -4.29 -14.58
C ILE A 7 -1.59 -5.59 -14.16
N PHE A 8 -0.56 -6.02 -14.90
CA PHE A 8 0.18 -7.23 -14.58
C PHE A 8 0.83 -7.16 -13.19
N ILE A 9 1.53 -6.07 -12.87
CA ILE A 9 2.12 -5.89 -11.53
C ILE A 9 1.03 -5.87 -10.44
N SER A 10 -0.13 -5.26 -10.72
CA SER A 10 -1.25 -5.26 -9.77
C SER A 10 -1.64 -6.68 -9.38
N PHE A 11 -1.82 -7.56 -10.37
CA PHE A 11 -2.15 -8.97 -10.13
C PHE A 11 -1.06 -9.69 -9.31
N VAL A 12 0.21 -9.42 -9.60
CA VAL A 12 1.32 -9.98 -8.82
C VAL A 12 1.24 -9.56 -7.36
N TYR A 13 0.98 -8.29 -7.07
CA TYR A 13 0.83 -7.83 -5.68
C TYR A 13 -0.39 -8.43 -4.97
N MET A 14 -1.52 -8.56 -5.68
CA MET A 14 -2.71 -9.22 -5.14
C MET A 14 -2.40 -10.68 -4.78
N MET A 15 -1.67 -11.42 -5.63
CA MET A 15 -1.23 -12.77 -5.32
C MET A 15 -0.29 -12.83 -4.12
N ILE A 16 0.73 -11.95 -4.06
CA ILE A 16 1.69 -11.92 -2.95
C ILE A 16 0.97 -11.72 -1.63
N VAL A 17 0.05 -10.75 -1.55
CA VAL A 17 -0.68 -10.46 -0.31
C VAL A 17 -1.64 -11.59 0.05
N SER A 18 -2.29 -12.20 -0.94
CA SER A 18 -3.17 -13.36 -0.70
C SER A 18 -2.39 -14.54 -0.11
N ILE A 19 -1.20 -14.83 -0.66
CA ILE A 19 -0.31 -15.88 -0.15
C ILE A 19 0.17 -15.53 1.25
N LEU A 20 0.53 -14.27 1.50
CA LEU A 20 0.98 -13.79 2.81
C LEU A 20 -0.09 -14.02 3.89
N ILE A 21 -1.36 -13.71 3.59
CA ILE A 21 -2.48 -13.92 4.51
C ILE A 21 -2.61 -15.40 4.89
N VAL A 22 -2.49 -16.30 3.91
CA VAL A 22 -2.55 -17.76 4.13
C VAL A 22 -1.36 -18.25 4.96
N ILE A 23 -0.16 -17.77 4.68
CA ILE A 23 1.06 -18.11 5.43
C ILE A 23 0.92 -17.67 6.89
N PHE A 24 0.52 -16.42 7.13
CA PHE A 24 0.34 -15.89 8.48
C PHE A 24 -0.73 -16.64 9.26
N TYR A 25 -1.81 -17.04 8.59
CA TYR A 25 -2.83 -17.89 9.19
C TYR A 25 -2.26 -19.27 9.59
N ARG A 26 -1.45 -19.90 8.72
CA ARG A 26 -0.81 -21.20 9.00
C ARG A 26 0.18 -21.16 10.16
N ILE A 27 0.88 -20.04 10.34
CA ILE A 27 1.84 -19.84 11.44
C ILE A 27 1.13 -19.59 12.79
N GLY A 28 -0.20 -19.40 12.79
CA GLY A 28 -0.98 -19.14 14.00
C GLY A 28 -0.95 -17.68 14.45
N ILE A 29 -0.63 -16.74 13.55
CA ILE A 29 -0.71 -15.31 13.86
C ILE A 29 -2.15 -14.92 14.12
N HIS A 30 -2.38 -14.10 15.15
CA HIS A 30 -3.70 -13.61 15.51
C HIS A 30 -4.41 -12.96 14.31
N LYS A 31 -5.71 -13.26 14.13
CA LYS A 31 -6.50 -12.83 12.96
C LYS A 31 -6.35 -11.34 12.64
N TYR A 32 -6.59 -10.45 13.61
CA TYR A 32 -6.49 -9.00 13.37
C TYR A 32 -5.07 -8.52 13.06
N VAL A 33 -4.05 -9.18 13.60
CA VAL A 33 -2.64 -8.85 13.31
C VAL A 33 -2.32 -9.24 11.87
N ASN A 34 -2.71 -10.45 11.46
CA ASN A 34 -2.55 -10.91 10.08
C ASN A 34 -3.22 -9.94 9.09
N ILE A 35 -4.47 -9.58 9.37
CA ILE A 35 -5.25 -8.65 8.53
C ILE A 35 -4.56 -7.29 8.42
N THR A 36 -4.15 -6.72 9.54
CA THR A 36 -3.54 -5.38 9.61
C THR A 36 -2.19 -5.37 8.88
N VAL A 37 -1.31 -6.32 9.17
CA VAL A 37 0.03 -6.39 8.57
C VAL A 37 -0.07 -6.61 7.06
N SER A 38 -0.96 -7.50 6.61
CA SER A 38 -1.17 -7.76 5.19
C SER A 38 -1.69 -6.52 4.45
N ALA A 39 -2.60 -5.76 5.07
CA ALA A 39 -3.12 -4.51 4.51
C ALA A 39 -2.03 -3.41 4.42
N ILE A 40 -1.19 -3.29 5.45
CA ILE A 40 -0.04 -2.36 5.43
C ILE A 40 0.92 -2.70 4.30
N ILE A 41 1.28 -3.98 4.16
CA ILE A 41 2.21 -4.43 3.11
C ILE A 41 1.64 -4.13 1.72
N PHE A 42 0.34 -4.38 1.51
CA PHE A 42 -0.30 -4.06 0.24
C PHE A 42 -0.26 -2.56 -0.08
N GLY A 43 -0.56 -1.71 0.90
CA GLY A 43 -0.49 -0.25 0.75
C GLY A 43 0.92 0.26 0.46
N LEU A 44 1.95 -0.34 1.08
CA LEU A 44 3.35 -0.01 0.79
C LEU A 44 3.75 -0.44 -0.63
N LEU A 45 3.46 -1.68 -1.03
CA LEU A 45 3.81 -2.20 -2.36
C LEU A 45 3.20 -1.36 -3.48
N THR A 46 1.94 -0.98 -3.32
CA THR A 46 1.22 -0.14 -4.28
C THR A 46 1.75 1.29 -4.28
N PHE A 47 2.07 1.88 -3.13
CA PHE A 47 2.67 3.22 -3.04
C PHE A 47 4.01 3.30 -3.79
N PHE A 48 4.90 2.33 -3.60
CA PHE A 48 6.21 2.35 -4.25
C PHE A 48 6.16 2.13 -5.77
N TYR A 49 5.16 1.40 -6.26
CA TYR A 49 5.06 1.08 -7.68
C TYR A 49 4.30 2.14 -8.49
N PHE A 50 3.14 2.58 -7.99
CA PHE A 50 2.27 3.47 -8.73
C PHE A 50 2.71 4.93 -8.56
N LYS A 51 3.02 5.57 -9.69
CA LYS A 51 3.38 6.99 -9.73
C LYS A 51 2.21 7.92 -9.40
N THR A 52 0.98 7.50 -9.65
CA THR A 52 -0.22 8.31 -9.47
C THR A 52 -1.14 7.70 -8.40
N ILE A 53 -1.67 8.56 -7.54
CA ILE A 53 -2.65 8.17 -6.51
C ILE A 53 -3.89 7.51 -7.12
N VAL A 54 -4.32 7.99 -8.29
CA VAL A 54 -5.53 7.46 -8.94
C VAL A 54 -5.35 5.99 -9.32
N SER A 55 -4.18 5.64 -9.88
CA SER A 55 -3.90 4.26 -10.27
C SER A 55 -3.75 3.33 -9.07
N SER A 56 -3.12 3.79 -7.98
CA SER A 56 -3.06 2.99 -6.75
C SER A 56 -4.44 2.81 -6.13
N LEU A 57 -5.28 3.84 -6.04
CA LEU A 57 -6.65 3.74 -5.52
C LEU A 57 -7.50 2.75 -6.32
N LEU A 58 -7.42 2.80 -7.65
CA LEU A 58 -8.14 1.85 -8.51
C LEU A 58 -7.69 0.41 -8.24
N CYS A 59 -6.39 0.18 -8.04
CA CYS A 59 -5.87 -1.15 -7.69
C CYS A 59 -6.44 -1.65 -6.35
N HIS A 60 -6.48 -0.78 -5.33
CA HIS A 60 -7.06 -1.11 -4.03
C HIS A 60 -8.56 -1.40 -4.12
N LEU A 61 -9.32 -0.53 -4.79
CA LEU A 61 -10.76 -0.70 -4.97
C LEU A 61 -11.09 -1.98 -5.74
N PHE A 62 -10.31 -2.31 -6.77
CA PHE A 62 -10.51 -3.54 -7.52
C PHE A 62 -10.23 -4.78 -6.66
N TYR A 63 -9.07 -4.83 -6.00
CA TYR A 63 -8.69 -5.98 -5.16
C TYR A 63 -9.65 -6.20 -3.99
N TYR A 64 -9.86 -5.15 -3.19
CA TYR A 64 -10.72 -5.23 -2.02
C TYR A 64 -12.20 -5.31 -2.39
N GLY A 65 -12.61 -4.75 -3.52
CA GLY A 65 -13.97 -4.93 -4.06
C GLY A 65 -14.24 -6.40 -4.41
N MET A 66 -13.29 -7.07 -5.08
CA MET A 66 -13.39 -8.50 -5.38
C MET A 66 -13.37 -9.35 -4.11
N LEU A 67 -12.47 -9.06 -3.16
CA LEU A 67 -12.43 -9.74 -1.86
C LEU A 67 -13.71 -9.55 -1.07
N PHE A 68 -14.28 -8.35 -1.06
CA PHE A 68 -15.51 -8.04 -0.34
C PHE A 68 -16.70 -8.75 -0.98
N TYR A 69 -16.76 -8.80 -2.31
CA TYR A 69 -17.78 -9.55 -3.04
C TYR A 69 -17.74 -11.05 -2.69
N LEU A 70 -16.54 -11.62 -2.54
CA LEU A 70 -16.35 -13.03 -2.21
C LEU A 70 -16.58 -13.36 -0.73
N SER A 71 -16.04 -12.56 0.19
CA SER A 71 -16.08 -12.86 1.63
C SER A 71 -17.29 -12.29 2.35
N GLN A 72 -17.86 -11.20 1.83
CA GLN A 72 -18.93 -10.42 2.48
C GLN A 72 -18.63 -10.02 3.93
N THR A 73 -17.36 -9.81 4.27
CA THR A 73 -16.92 -9.46 5.64
C THR A 73 -16.49 -8.01 5.77
N LEU A 74 -16.85 -7.38 6.90
CA LEU A 74 -16.37 -6.04 7.27
C LEU A 74 -14.86 -5.97 7.47
N ASP A 75 -14.22 -7.11 7.74
CA ASP A 75 -12.76 -7.23 7.83
C ASP A 75 -12.06 -6.74 6.56
N VAL A 76 -12.65 -6.98 5.38
CA VAL A 76 -12.10 -6.52 4.09
C VAL A 76 -12.19 -5.00 3.96
N LEU A 77 -13.26 -4.40 4.45
CA LEU A 77 -13.41 -2.95 4.46
C LEU A 77 -12.39 -2.29 5.39
N MET A 78 -12.10 -2.92 6.54
CA MET A 78 -11.00 -2.49 7.41
C MET A 78 -9.64 -2.59 6.72
N MET A 79 -9.36 -3.67 5.97
CA MET A 79 -8.13 -3.78 5.18
C MET A 79 -8.00 -2.66 4.14
N LEU A 80 -9.08 -2.31 3.46
CA LEU A 80 -9.10 -1.20 2.49
C LEU A 80 -8.76 0.13 3.17
N LEU A 81 -9.36 0.42 4.33
CA LEU A 81 -9.08 1.65 5.07
C LEU A 81 -7.62 1.71 5.55
N ILE A 82 -7.09 0.61 6.08
CA ILE A 82 -5.70 0.53 6.56
C ILE A 82 -4.72 0.76 5.40
N SER A 83 -4.94 0.10 4.27
CA SER A 83 -4.07 0.22 3.09
C SER A 83 -4.10 1.64 2.49
N ILE A 84 -5.28 2.27 2.36
CA ILE A 84 -5.40 3.68 1.96
C ILE A 84 -4.68 4.60 2.95
N SER A 85 -4.88 4.37 4.26
CA SER A 85 -4.22 5.14 5.32
C SER A 85 -2.70 5.06 5.20
N THR A 86 -2.14 3.86 5.02
CA THR A 86 -0.69 3.67 4.87
C THR A 86 -0.15 4.43 3.66
N MET A 87 -0.86 4.42 2.54
CA MET A 87 -0.48 5.17 1.34
C MET A 87 -0.46 6.69 1.59
N ILE A 88 -1.45 7.22 2.32
CA ILE A 88 -1.52 8.64 2.69
C ILE A 88 -0.36 9.01 3.62
N VAL A 89 -0.10 8.20 4.65
CA VAL A 89 1.01 8.41 5.60
C VAL A 89 2.34 8.43 4.86
N MET A 90 2.59 7.49 3.95
CA MET A 90 3.81 7.46 3.15
C MET A 90 3.98 8.69 2.28
N LYS A 91 2.89 9.21 1.72
CA LYS A 91 2.94 10.45 0.92
C LYS A 91 3.27 11.66 1.78
N ILE A 92 2.67 11.78 2.97
CA ILE A 92 2.98 12.86 3.92
C ILE A 92 4.45 12.77 4.34
N TYR A 93 4.93 11.57 4.65
CA TYR A 93 6.33 11.33 5.01
C TYR A 93 7.29 11.79 3.91
N LEU A 94 7.02 11.43 2.65
CA LEU A 94 7.86 11.81 1.51
C LEU A 94 7.89 13.34 1.30
N ILE A 95 6.75 14.02 1.45
CA ILE A 95 6.68 15.49 1.35
C ILE A 95 7.49 16.16 2.48
N GLY A 96 7.36 15.66 3.71
CA GLY A 96 8.14 16.14 4.85
C GLY A 96 9.64 15.95 4.65
N TRP A 97 10.04 14.76 4.20
CA TRP A 97 11.44 14.45 3.88
C TRP A 97 12.01 15.36 2.80
N SER A 98 11.24 15.60 1.73
CA SER A 98 11.65 16.50 0.65
C SER A 98 11.91 17.93 1.14
N LYS A 99 11.04 18.49 1.99
CA LYS A 99 11.24 19.82 2.57
C LYS A 99 12.48 19.88 3.47
N PHE A 100 12.71 18.83 4.25
CA PHE A 100 13.89 18.73 5.12
C PHE A 100 15.19 18.68 4.33
N ASP A 101 15.24 17.91 3.24
CA ASP A 101 16.41 17.84 2.35
C ASP A 101 16.72 19.20 1.70
N THR A 102 15.70 19.94 1.26
CA THR A 102 15.87 21.30 0.74
C THR A 102 16.43 22.26 1.80
N TYR A 103 15.93 22.20 3.03
CA TYR A 103 16.41 23.02 4.14
C TYR A 103 17.90 22.76 4.47
N ILE A 104 18.31 21.49 4.47
CA ILE A 104 19.72 21.13 4.68
C ILE A 104 20.59 21.70 3.56
N LYS A 105 20.18 21.53 2.30
CA LYS A 105 20.93 22.02 1.13
C LYS A 105 21.09 23.53 1.15
N GLU A 106 20.02 24.28 1.44
CA GLU A 106 20.10 25.73 1.58
C GLU A 106 21.08 26.14 2.68
N ASN A 107 21.00 25.56 3.87
CA ASN A 107 21.91 25.88 4.98
C ASN A 107 23.37 25.48 4.74
N GLN A 108 23.64 24.50 3.88
CA GLN A 108 25.01 24.18 3.47
C GLN A 108 25.56 25.18 2.44
N ILE A 109 24.71 25.71 1.55
CA ILE A 109 25.11 26.74 0.59
C ILE A 109 25.46 28.06 1.30
N TYR A 110 24.74 28.43 2.37
CA TYR A 110 25.05 29.64 3.15
C TYR A 110 26.24 29.52 4.11
N ARG A 111 26.86 28.32 4.22
CA ARG A 111 28.05 28.09 5.07
C ARG A 111 29.38 28.03 4.29
N ASN A 112 29.34 28.07 2.95
CA ASN A 112 30.52 28.13 2.07
C ASN A 112 30.62 29.51 1.41
#